data_AF-K2PEP9-F1
#
_entry.id   AF-K2PEP9-F1
#
_cell.length_a   1.000
_cell.length_b   1.000
_cell.length_c   1.000
_cell.angle_alpha   90.00
_cell.angle_beta   90.00
_cell.angle_gamma   90.00
#
_symmetry.space_group_name_H-M   'P 1'
#
loop_
_entity.id
_entity.type
_entity.pdbx_description
1 polymer ?
#
loop_
_entity_poly.entity_id
_entity_poly.type
_entity_poly.pdbx_seq_one_letter_code
_entity_poly.pdbx_strand_id
1 'polypeptide(L)'
;MTTGQQIFVTNAQRTLRNIGMAHLDSAHGAAVDAVRWCMAVRGRPTHHRLAFLESEAPALLAYLERVADSGDSASWRTMEERIRVYAEVLRDSQEHPCARPWLAAIWHTLPELAAIGQTVLDRAAEKRGISPDVMSAVKPSDEGSGEGEKGSGGKSGASGTAAKPRPSSRLALPMVTVTLTEQEMKVLDLAEDTSDDAEPAATLGNSTDNGDGPGPKAPGMKP
;
A
#
# COMPACT_ATOMS: atom_id res chain seq x y z
N MET A 1 27.48 -4.55 -12.32
CA MET A 1 26.30 -3.65 -12.45
C MET A 1 25.75 -3.83 -13.84
N THR A 2 24.46 -4.14 -14.00
CA THR A 2 23.84 -4.31 -15.33
C THR A 2 23.49 -2.96 -15.95
N THR A 3 23.28 -2.91 -17.27
CA THR A 3 22.81 -1.69 -17.97
C THR A 3 21.50 -1.16 -17.37
N GLY A 4 20.55 -2.06 -17.06
CA GLY A 4 19.28 -1.68 -16.43
C GLY A 4 19.48 -1.05 -15.05
N GLN A 5 20.40 -1.58 -14.24
CA GLN A 5 20.70 -1.04 -12.92
C GLN A 5 21.35 0.34 -13.02
N GLN A 6 22.23 0.55 -14.01
CA GLN A 6 22.85 1.85 -14.27
C GLN A 6 21.81 2.89 -14.69
N ILE A 7 20.87 2.53 -15.57
CA ILE A 7 19.76 3.41 -15.98
C ILE A 7 18.89 3.77 -14.76
N PHE A 8 18.56 2.79 -13.92
CA PHE A 8 17.78 3.02 -12.71
C PHE A 8 18.46 4.03 -11.77
N VAL A 9 19.75 3.83 -11.44
CA VAL A 9 20.51 4.74 -10.58
C VAL A 9 20.66 6.14 -11.20
N THR A 10 20.91 6.20 -12.51
CA THR A 10 21.03 7.49 -13.24
C THR A 10 19.72 8.27 -13.21
N ASN A 11 18.59 7.59 -13.37
CA ASN A 11 17.27 8.21 -13.29
C ASN A 11 16.98 8.72 -11.88
N ALA A 12 17.28 7.94 -10.85
CA ALA A 12 17.12 8.37 -9.46
C ALA A 12 17.91 9.65 -9.15
N GLN A 13 19.18 9.71 -9.53
CA GLN A 13 20.01 10.92 -9.35
C GLN A 13 19.53 12.10 -10.20
N ARG A 14 19.07 11.85 -11.43
CA ARG A 14 18.47 12.89 -12.28
C ARG A 14 17.21 13.45 -11.65
N THR A 15 16.35 12.61 -11.07
CA THR A 15 15.15 13.03 -10.36
C THR A 15 15.51 13.96 -9.20
N LEU A 16 16.50 13.61 -8.37
CA LEU A 16 16.95 14.48 -7.27
C LEU A 16 17.43 15.85 -7.73
N ARG A 17 18.22 15.91 -8.81
CA ARG A 17 18.65 17.19 -9.39
C ARG A 17 17.46 18.01 -9.89
N ASN A 18 16.47 17.36 -10.52
CA ASN A 18 15.29 18.03 -11.06
C ASN A 18 14.38 18.63 -9.99
N ILE A 19 14.34 18.03 -8.80
CA ILE A 19 13.55 18.53 -7.66
C ILE A 19 14.36 19.43 -6.72
N GLY A 20 15.63 19.75 -7.04
CA GLY A 20 16.49 20.61 -6.22
C GLY A 20 17.05 19.92 -4.96
N MET A 21 16.97 18.59 -4.86
CA MET A 21 17.37 17.82 -3.67
C MET A 21 18.55 16.89 -3.94
N ALA A 22 19.54 17.37 -4.71
CA ALA A 22 20.73 16.57 -5.09
C ALA A 22 21.60 16.12 -3.89
N HIS A 23 21.38 16.70 -2.71
CA HIS A 23 22.09 16.37 -1.47
C HIS A 23 21.51 15.14 -0.75
N LEU A 24 20.32 14.66 -1.11
CA LEU A 24 19.69 13.48 -0.51
C LEU A 24 20.26 12.17 -1.08
N ASP A 25 20.07 11.07 -0.36
CA ASP A 25 20.39 9.74 -0.90
C ASP A 25 19.54 9.45 -2.14
N SER A 26 20.18 8.84 -3.16
CA SER A 26 19.56 8.38 -4.39
C SER A 26 18.24 7.59 -4.21
N ALA A 27 18.04 6.92 -3.08
CA ALA A 27 16.81 6.23 -2.72
C ALA A 27 15.58 7.13 -2.79
N HIS A 28 15.70 8.42 -2.41
CA HIS A 28 14.61 9.40 -2.50
C HIS A 28 14.21 9.64 -3.95
N GLY A 29 15.20 9.81 -4.85
CA GLY A 29 14.95 9.95 -6.28
C GLY A 29 14.40 8.68 -6.92
N ALA A 30 14.79 7.51 -6.42
CA ALA A 30 14.30 6.22 -6.87
C ALA A 30 12.83 6.01 -6.51
N ALA A 31 12.41 6.38 -5.29
CA ALA A 31 11.01 6.32 -4.86
C ALA A 31 10.12 7.22 -5.73
N VAL A 32 10.55 8.47 -5.99
CA VAL A 32 9.83 9.39 -6.89
C VAL A 32 9.74 8.83 -8.32
N ASP A 33 10.84 8.32 -8.88
CA ASP A 33 10.82 7.74 -10.23
C ASP A 33 9.94 6.48 -10.30
N ALA A 34 9.89 5.68 -9.24
CA ALA A 34 9.01 4.51 -9.16
C ALA A 34 7.53 4.91 -9.21
N VAL A 35 7.11 5.86 -8.38
CA VAL A 35 5.74 6.40 -8.38
C VAL A 35 5.39 6.99 -9.75
N ARG A 36 6.24 7.88 -10.28
CA ARG A 36 6.06 8.50 -11.59
C ARG A 36 5.90 7.45 -12.69
N TRP A 37 6.72 6.40 -12.68
CA TRP A 37 6.65 5.34 -13.68
C TRP A 37 5.33 4.55 -13.56
N CYS A 38 4.92 4.19 -12.34
CA CYS A 38 3.66 3.46 -12.11
C CYS A 38 2.46 4.27 -12.59
N MET A 39 2.42 5.57 -12.33
CA MET A 39 1.37 6.46 -12.85
C MET A 39 1.36 6.51 -14.38
N ALA A 40 2.54 6.57 -15.01
CA ALA A 40 2.66 6.68 -16.46
C ALA A 40 2.17 5.41 -17.19
N VAL A 41 2.46 4.23 -16.64
CA VAL A 41 2.05 2.95 -17.23
C VAL A 41 0.75 2.40 -16.65
N ARG A 42 0.24 3.01 -15.58
CA ARG A 42 -0.90 2.54 -14.78
C ARG A 42 -0.75 1.07 -14.37
N GLY A 43 0.41 0.72 -13.82
CA GLY A 43 0.75 -0.67 -13.53
C GLY A 43 1.72 -0.83 -12.37
N ARG A 44 1.95 -2.10 -12.00
CA ARG A 44 2.80 -2.51 -10.87
C ARG A 44 4.28 -2.20 -11.13
N PRO A 45 5.07 -1.84 -10.11
CA PRO A 45 6.53 -1.75 -10.23
C PRO A 45 7.14 -3.05 -10.78
N THR A 46 8.18 -2.92 -11.62
CA THR A 46 8.89 -4.07 -12.21
C THR A 46 10.40 -3.94 -12.10
N HIS A 47 11.10 -5.06 -12.26
CA HIS A 47 12.57 -5.15 -12.34
C HIS A 47 13.27 -4.43 -11.17
N HIS A 48 14.15 -3.45 -11.47
CA HIS A 48 14.94 -2.72 -10.47
C HIS A 48 14.09 -1.83 -9.57
N ARG A 49 12.91 -1.39 -10.01
CA ARG A 49 11.99 -0.62 -9.16
C ARG A 49 11.37 -1.52 -8.10
N LEU A 50 10.93 -2.71 -8.52
CA LEU A 50 10.38 -3.72 -7.60
C LEU A 50 11.43 -4.09 -6.54
N ALA A 51 12.62 -4.53 -6.95
CA ALA A 51 13.69 -4.91 -6.03
C ALA A 51 14.10 -3.78 -5.06
N PHE A 52 14.09 -2.53 -5.53
CA PHE A 52 14.32 -1.36 -4.67
C PHE A 52 13.19 -1.18 -3.64
N LEU A 53 11.93 -1.19 -4.08
CA LEU A 53 10.80 -0.96 -3.19
C LEU A 53 10.64 -2.08 -2.16
N GLU A 54 10.88 -3.34 -2.55
CA GLU A 54 10.87 -4.49 -1.62
C GLU A 54 11.88 -4.32 -0.48
N SER A 55 13.04 -3.75 -0.76
CA SER A 55 14.13 -3.62 0.20
C SER A 55 14.10 -2.32 1.01
N GLU A 56 13.69 -1.22 0.40
CA GLU A 56 13.83 0.13 0.97
C GLU A 56 12.49 0.76 1.37
N ALA A 57 11.38 0.36 0.74
CA ALA A 57 10.08 1.02 0.87
C ALA A 57 8.87 0.04 0.73
N PRO A 58 8.80 -1.03 1.54
CA PRO A 58 7.78 -2.06 1.38
C PRO A 58 6.34 -1.54 1.54
N ALA A 59 6.12 -0.54 2.39
CA ALA A 59 4.82 0.11 2.51
C ALA A 59 4.43 0.83 1.20
N LEU A 60 5.36 1.59 0.60
CA LEU A 60 5.12 2.22 -0.69
C LEU A 60 4.87 1.19 -1.81
N LEU A 61 5.57 0.05 -1.77
CA LEU A 61 5.30 -1.07 -2.69
C LEU A 61 3.85 -1.54 -2.56
N ALA A 62 3.41 -1.85 -1.32
CA ALA A 62 2.07 -2.35 -1.05
C ALA A 62 0.98 -1.40 -1.56
N TYR A 63 1.16 -0.09 -1.38
CA TYR A 63 0.24 0.91 -1.94
C TYR A 63 0.20 0.83 -3.47
N LEU A 64 1.35 0.86 -4.15
CA LEU A 64 1.43 0.87 -5.61
C LEU A 64 0.87 -0.41 -6.23
N GLU A 65 1.11 -1.56 -5.61
CA GLU A 65 0.53 -2.83 -6.02
C GLU A 65 -0.99 -2.83 -5.84
N ARG A 66 -1.49 -2.33 -4.70
CA ARG A 66 -2.94 -2.27 -4.45
C ARG A 66 -3.65 -1.36 -5.45
N VAL A 67 -3.08 -0.19 -5.75
CA VAL A 67 -3.63 0.72 -6.77
C VAL A 67 -3.64 0.05 -8.13
N ALA A 68 -2.55 -0.63 -8.53
CA ALA A 68 -2.49 -1.35 -9.79
C ALA A 68 -3.50 -2.52 -9.86
N ASP A 69 -3.70 -3.23 -8.75
CA ASP A 69 -4.58 -4.40 -8.66
C ASP A 69 -6.05 -4.07 -8.69
N SER A 70 -6.41 -2.88 -8.24
CA SER A 70 -7.79 -2.41 -8.38
C SER A 70 -8.24 -2.36 -9.84
N GLY A 71 -7.31 -2.21 -10.79
CA GLY A 71 -7.60 -2.08 -12.22
C GLY A 71 -8.43 -0.84 -12.59
N ASP A 72 -8.84 -0.04 -11.60
CA ASP A 72 -9.75 1.08 -11.77
C ASP A 72 -8.98 2.37 -12.06
N SER A 73 -9.43 3.10 -13.08
CA SER A 73 -8.94 4.44 -13.39
C SER A 73 -9.21 5.44 -12.26
N ALA A 74 -10.20 5.18 -11.41
CA ALA A 74 -10.51 6.03 -10.27
C ALA A 74 -9.41 6.00 -9.20
N SER A 75 -8.81 4.83 -8.94
CA SER A 75 -7.69 4.68 -7.98
C SER A 75 -6.47 5.51 -8.39
N TRP A 76 -6.11 5.47 -9.67
CA TRP A 76 -5.02 6.30 -10.22
C TRP A 76 -5.35 7.79 -10.17
N ARG A 77 -6.61 8.17 -10.40
CA ARG A 77 -7.07 9.57 -10.27
C ARG A 77 -6.97 10.05 -8.83
N THR A 78 -7.33 9.24 -7.84
CA THR A 78 -7.22 9.61 -6.43
C THR A 78 -5.76 9.84 -6.03
N MET A 79 -4.85 8.98 -6.48
CA MET A 79 -3.41 9.18 -6.28
C MET A 79 -2.92 10.48 -6.94
N GLU A 80 -3.35 10.75 -8.17
CA GLU A 80 -3.01 11.98 -8.88
C GLU A 80 -3.54 13.23 -8.16
N GLU A 81 -4.75 13.17 -7.62
CA GLU A 81 -5.36 14.28 -6.89
C GLU A 81 -4.58 14.62 -5.60
N ARG A 82 -4.14 13.61 -4.84
CA ARG A 82 -3.25 13.83 -3.69
C ARG A 82 -1.97 14.56 -4.10
N ILE A 83 -1.34 14.13 -5.18
CA ILE A 83 -0.14 14.79 -5.70
C ILE A 83 -0.45 16.22 -6.16
N ARG A 84 -1.63 16.45 -6.77
CA ARG A 84 -2.05 17.76 -7.24
C ARG A 84 -2.21 18.76 -6.09
N VAL A 85 -2.78 18.34 -4.96
CA VAL A 85 -2.86 19.18 -3.75
C VAL A 85 -1.47 19.66 -3.31
N TYR A 86 -0.48 18.76 -3.25
CA TYR A 86 0.90 19.17 -2.94
C TYR A 86 1.51 20.07 -4.03
N ALA A 87 1.19 19.83 -5.31
CA ALA A 87 1.67 20.68 -6.40
C ALA A 87 1.12 22.11 -6.32
N GLU A 88 -0.11 22.29 -5.84
CA GLU A 88 -0.72 23.60 -5.59
C GLU A 88 -0.06 24.29 -4.40
N VAL A 89 0.11 23.61 -3.27
CA VAL A 89 0.82 24.15 -2.10
C VAL A 89 2.23 24.62 -2.45
N LEU A 90 2.98 23.83 -3.23
CA LEU A 90 4.33 24.21 -3.68
C LEU A 90 4.34 25.40 -4.63
N ARG A 91 3.28 25.57 -5.43
CA ARG A 91 3.14 26.72 -6.33
C ARG A 91 2.87 27.99 -5.53
N ASP A 92 2.01 27.90 -4.52
CA ASP A 92 1.55 29.05 -3.74
C ASP A 92 2.62 29.53 -2.75
N SER A 93 3.41 28.63 -2.19
CA SER A 93 4.45 28.99 -1.22
C SER A 93 5.65 29.70 -1.85
N GLN A 94 5.91 29.51 -3.15
CA GLN A 94 7.14 29.94 -3.85
C GLN A 94 8.46 29.45 -3.20
N GLU A 95 8.41 28.60 -2.17
CA GLU A 95 9.57 28.29 -1.34
C GLU A 95 10.56 27.33 -2.02
N HIS A 96 10.16 26.66 -3.10
CA HIS A 96 10.96 25.62 -3.75
C HIS A 96 10.95 25.73 -5.29
N PRO A 97 11.66 26.73 -5.86
CA PRO A 97 11.86 26.78 -7.30
C PRO A 97 12.69 25.56 -7.72
N CYS A 98 12.03 24.56 -8.30
CA CYS A 98 12.68 23.40 -8.88
C CYS A 98 12.33 23.25 -10.36
N ALA A 99 13.20 22.59 -11.12
CA ALA A 99 13.03 22.45 -12.57
C ALA A 99 11.79 21.61 -12.92
N ARG A 100 11.35 20.72 -12.01
CA ARG A 100 10.18 19.86 -12.23
C ARG A 100 9.26 19.84 -11.00
N PRO A 101 8.36 20.83 -10.87
CA PRO A 101 7.45 20.95 -9.72
C PRO A 101 6.59 19.71 -9.47
N TRP A 102 6.13 19.05 -10.53
CA TRP A 102 5.35 17.81 -10.40
C TRP A 102 6.15 16.67 -9.74
N LEU A 103 7.46 16.54 -10.02
CA LEU A 103 8.28 15.54 -9.35
C LEU A 103 8.52 15.89 -7.88
N ALA A 104 8.61 17.17 -7.55
CA ALA A 104 8.70 17.62 -6.17
C ALA A 104 7.39 17.33 -5.43
N ALA A 105 6.23 17.58 -6.05
CA ALA A 105 4.93 17.21 -5.49
C ALA A 105 4.83 15.71 -5.19
N ILE A 106 5.28 14.85 -6.12
CA ILE A 106 5.37 13.40 -5.88
C ILE A 106 6.24 13.11 -4.65
N TRP A 107 7.41 13.75 -4.55
CA TRP A 107 8.32 13.59 -3.41
C TRP A 107 7.64 13.93 -2.08
N HIS A 108 6.94 15.07 -2.01
CA HIS A 108 6.21 15.50 -0.82
C HIS A 108 5.01 14.60 -0.49
N THR A 109 4.46 13.89 -1.47
CA THR A 109 3.34 12.94 -1.27
C THR A 109 3.84 11.56 -0.81
N LEU A 110 5.12 11.21 -0.99
CA LEU A 110 5.66 9.89 -0.63
C LEU A 110 5.33 9.43 0.80
N PRO A 111 5.44 10.28 1.85
CA PRO A 111 5.13 9.87 3.22
C PRO A 111 3.67 9.42 3.37
N GLU A 112 2.76 10.13 2.72
CA GLU A 112 1.33 9.83 2.73
C GLU A 112 1.05 8.51 2.01
N LEU A 113 1.60 8.31 0.80
CA LEU A 113 1.42 7.04 0.08
C LEU A 113 1.98 5.85 0.86
N ALA A 114 3.13 6.03 1.51
CA ALA A 114 3.73 5.00 2.35
C ALA A 114 2.88 4.72 3.59
N ALA A 115 2.31 5.73 4.25
CA ALA A 115 1.42 5.54 5.40
C ALA A 115 0.15 4.75 5.01
N ILE A 116 -0.46 5.08 3.86
CA ILE A 116 -1.59 4.30 3.33
C ILE A 116 -1.16 2.87 3.04
N GLY A 117 -0.03 2.67 2.38
CA GLY A 117 0.51 1.33 2.12
C GLY A 117 0.81 0.53 3.39
N GLN A 118 1.20 1.19 4.49
CA GLN A 118 1.37 0.56 5.79
C GLN A 118 0.03 0.03 6.32
N THR A 119 -1.07 0.80 6.19
CA THR A 119 -2.40 0.30 6.58
C THR A 119 -2.83 -0.94 5.80
N VAL A 120 -2.44 -1.05 4.52
CA VAL A 120 -2.68 -2.25 3.70
C VAL A 120 -1.90 -3.45 4.24
N LEU A 121 -0.64 -3.24 4.63
CA LEU A 121 0.19 -4.29 5.23
C LEU A 121 -0.34 -4.73 6.60
N ASP A 122 -0.75 -3.77 7.44
CA ASP A 122 -1.26 -4.04 8.78
C ASP A 122 -2.55 -4.87 8.72
N ARG A 123 -3.52 -4.49 7.89
CA ARG A 123 -4.75 -5.28 7.67
C ARG A 123 -4.46 -6.67 7.11
N ALA A 124 -3.50 -6.79 6.20
CA ALA A 124 -3.08 -8.10 5.69
C ALA A 124 -2.44 -8.98 6.77
N ALA A 125 -1.71 -8.38 7.71
CA ALA A 125 -1.14 -9.09 8.86
C ALA A 125 -2.23 -9.51 9.86
N GLU A 126 -3.20 -8.65 10.14
CA GLU A 126 -4.37 -8.96 10.97
C GLU A 126 -5.17 -10.14 10.41
N LYS A 127 -5.51 -10.11 9.11
CA LYS A 127 -6.21 -11.22 8.43
C LYS A 127 -5.46 -12.55 8.53
N ARG A 128 -4.11 -12.53 8.54
CA ARG A 128 -3.28 -13.74 8.76
C ARG A 128 -3.25 -14.19 10.22
N GLY A 129 -3.30 -13.25 11.17
CA GLY A 129 -3.36 -13.52 12.61
C GLY A 129 -4.72 -14.08 13.06
N ILE A 130 -5.79 -13.86 12.30
CA ILE A 130 -7.15 -14.38 12.56
C ILE A 130 -7.33 -15.83 12.06
N SER A 131 -6.26 -16.51 11.59
CA SER A 131 -6.32 -17.96 11.37
C SER A 131 -6.63 -18.67 12.69
N PRO A 132 -7.73 -19.44 12.78
CA PRO A 132 -8.18 -20.03 14.04
C PRO A 132 -7.29 -21.24 14.36
N ASP A 133 -6.22 -21.02 15.11
CA ASP A 133 -5.66 -22.13 15.88
C ASP A 133 -6.55 -22.32 17.11
N VAL A 134 -7.56 -23.16 16.93
CA VAL A 134 -8.31 -23.78 18.01
C VAL A 134 -7.31 -24.61 18.81
N MET A 135 -6.74 -24.03 19.87
CA MET A 135 -6.58 -24.74 21.14
C MET A 135 -6.26 -23.77 22.27
N SER A 136 -7.36 -23.27 22.84
CA SER A 136 -7.44 -23.01 24.26
C SER A 136 -7.09 -24.30 25.03
N ALA A 137 -5.98 -24.29 25.75
CA ALA A 137 -5.80 -25.08 26.96
C ALA A 137 -4.79 -24.37 27.86
N VAL A 138 -5.29 -23.39 28.61
CA VAL A 138 -4.72 -23.04 29.91
C VAL A 138 -4.79 -24.30 30.78
N LYS A 139 -3.62 -24.81 31.20
CA LYS A 139 -3.44 -25.45 32.51
C LYS A 139 -1.97 -25.34 32.94
N PRO A 140 -1.67 -24.76 34.12
CA PRO A 140 -0.39 -24.92 34.78
C PRO A 140 -0.41 -26.22 35.59
N SER A 141 0.66 -27.02 35.56
CA SER A 141 0.96 -27.96 36.64
C SER A 141 2.46 -28.19 36.70
N ASP A 142 2.95 -27.87 37.89
CA ASP A 142 4.29 -28.01 38.45
C ASP A 142 4.65 -29.50 38.68
N GLU A 143 5.90 -29.72 39.13
CA GLU A 143 6.52 -30.94 39.68
C GLU A 143 7.59 -31.66 38.82
N GLY A 144 8.84 -31.60 39.30
CA GLY A 144 9.56 -32.84 39.63
C GLY A 144 10.93 -33.12 38.97
N SER A 145 11.99 -32.56 39.58
CA SER A 145 13.32 -33.15 39.92
C SER A 145 13.90 -34.35 39.14
N GLY A 146 15.19 -34.26 38.75
CA GLY A 146 16.01 -35.39 38.32
C GLY A 146 17.45 -35.03 37.91
N GLU A 147 18.35 -35.08 38.87
CA GLU A 147 19.81 -34.84 38.80
C GLU A 147 20.55 -36.00 38.11
N GLY A 148 21.56 -35.73 37.27
CA GLY A 148 22.37 -36.77 36.62
C GLY A 148 23.56 -36.23 35.82
N GLU A 149 24.76 -36.61 36.25
CA GLU A 149 26.07 -36.01 35.98
C GLU A 149 26.85 -36.63 34.80
N LYS A 150 27.71 -35.80 34.16
CA LYS A 150 28.93 -36.08 33.35
C LYS A 150 28.83 -36.79 31.99
N GLY A 151 29.43 -36.14 30.97
CA GLY A 151 29.91 -36.85 29.77
C GLY A 151 30.35 -35.95 28.61
N SER A 152 31.66 -35.70 28.52
CA SER A 152 32.40 -34.97 27.48
C SER A 152 32.12 -35.40 26.02
N GLY A 153 32.22 -34.46 25.07
CA GLY A 153 32.36 -34.80 23.64
C GLY A 153 32.05 -33.62 22.71
N GLY A 154 33.08 -32.90 22.30
CA GLY A 154 32.93 -31.63 21.58
C GLY A 154 32.26 -31.69 20.20
N LYS A 155 31.76 -30.52 19.77
CA LYS A 155 31.83 -30.12 18.38
C LYS A 155 31.75 -28.61 18.27
N SER A 156 32.72 -28.06 17.56
CA SER A 156 32.78 -26.69 17.09
C SER A 156 31.44 -26.23 16.52
N GLY A 157 31.04 -25.02 16.90
CA GLY A 157 29.87 -24.33 16.37
C GLY A 157 29.92 -22.85 16.72
N ALA A 158 31.11 -22.24 16.59
CA ALA A 158 31.21 -20.79 16.61
C ALA A 158 30.62 -20.22 15.33
N SER A 159 29.90 -19.12 15.50
CA SER A 159 29.59 -18.12 14.49
C SER A 159 28.49 -18.48 13.49
N GLY A 160 27.36 -17.79 13.68
CA GLY A 160 26.24 -17.88 12.75
C GLY A 160 24.92 -17.36 13.30
N THR A 161 24.89 -16.45 14.27
CA THR A 161 23.75 -15.53 14.34
C THR A 161 23.83 -14.70 13.07
N ALA A 162 23.19 -15.19 12.00
CA ALA A 162 22.86 -14.39 10.85
C ALA A 162 21.99 -13.27 11.41
N ALA A 163 22.64 -12.17 11.77
CA ALA A 163 21.98 -10.90 11.98
C ALA A 163 21.24 -10.68 10.66
N LYS A 164 19.92 -10.88 10.70
CA LYS A 164 19.02 -10.53 9.62
C LYS A 164 19.49 -9.14 9.17
N PRO A 165 19.94 -8.95 7.92
CA PRO A 165 20.51 -7.68 7.52
C PRO A 165 19.47 -6.63 7.86
N ARG A 166 19.80 -5.80 8.85
CA ARG A 166 18.95 -4.72 9.27
C ARG A 166 18.80 -3.88 8.01
N PRO A 167 17.59 -3.68 7.46
CA PRO A 167 17.44 -2.82 6.31
C PRO A 167 17.91 -1.45 6.77
N SER A 168 19.10 -1.05 6.30
CA SER A 168 19.55 0.32 6.40
C SER A 168 18.66 1.08 5.42
N SER A 169 17.51 1.54 5.90
CA SER A 169 16.61 2.31 5.04
C SER A 169 17.32 3.61 4.70
N ARG A 170 17.82 3.69 3.46
CA ARG A 170 18.41 4.92 2.91
C ARG A 170 17.32 5.94 2.57
N LEU A 171 16.07 5.46 2.51
CA LEU A 171 14.88 6.26 2.30
C LEU A 171 14.19 6.57 3.63
N ALA A 172 14.47 7.74 4.20
CA ALA A 172 13.78 8.20 5.40
C ALA A 172 12.51 8.99 4.99
N LEU A 173 11.34 8.39 5.15
CA LEU A 173 10.06 9.09 5.01
C LEU A 173 9.54 9.48 6.42
N PRO A 174 9.14 10.74 6.65
CA PRO A 174 8.50 11.12 7.90
C PRO A 174 7.23 10.29 8.13
N MET A 175 6.96 9.91 9.37
CA MET A 175 5.70 9.27 9.72
C MET A 175 4.59 10.32 9.65
N VAL A 176 3.52 10.01 8.93
CA VAL A 176 2.34 10.88 8.79
C VAL A 176 1.08 10.07 9.02
N THR A 177 0.11 10.67 9.70
CA THR A 177 -1.25 10.11 9.82
C THR A 177 -2.08 10.61 8.65
N VAL A 178 -2.69 9.68 7.91
CA VAL A 178 -3.47 10.00 6.72
C VAL A 178 -4.94 9.69 6.99
N THR A 179 -5.81 10.66 6.70
CA THR A 179 -7.25 10.38 6.65
C THR A 179 -7.58 9.83 5.27
N LEU A 180 -8.08 8.59 5.21
CA LEU A 180 -8.49 7.97 3.97
C LEU A 180 -9.87 8.47 3.57
N THR A 181 -10.06 8.71 2.27
CA THR A 181 -11.39 8.95 1.72
C THR A 181 -12.17 7.63 1.65
N GLU A 182 -13.51 7.69 1.63
CA GLU A 182 -14.36 6.49 1.49
C GLU A 182 -14.01 5.67 0.25
N GLN A 183 -13.68 6.37 -0.85
CA GLN A 183 -13.27 5.72 -2.09
C GLN A 183 -11.97 4.95 -1.92
N GLU A 184 -11.00 5.48 -1.18
CA GLU A 184 -9.74 4.79 -0.89
C GLU A 184 -9.94 3.64 0.05
N MET A 185 -10.77 3.81 1.09
CA MET A 185 -11.13 2.70 1.97
C MET A 185 -11.74 1.54 1.18
N LYS A 186 -12.61 1.83 0.21
CA LYS A 186 -13.21 0.81 -0.66
C LYS A 186 -12.19 0.18 -1.61
N VAL A 187 -11.44 0.99 -2.34
CA VAL A 187 -10.46 0.54 -3.36
C VAL A 187 -9.35 -0.29 -2.74
N LEU A 188 -8.89 0.11 -1.56
CA LEU A 188 -7.80 -0.55 -0.87
C LEU A 188 -8.27 -1.78 -0.09
N ASP A 189 -9.57 -2.11 -0.12
CA ASP A 189 -10.20 -3.10 0.77
C ASP A 189 -9.77 -2.84 2.22
N LEU A 190 -10.02 -1.62 2.70
CA LEU A 190 -9.77 -1.17 4.07
C LEU A 190 -11.07 -0.80 4.81
N ALA A 191 -12.24 -0.85 4.16
CA ALA A 191 -13.52 -0.72 4.84
C ALA A 191 -13.67 -1.84 5.88
N GLU A 192 -14.11 -1.52 7.09
CA GLU A 192 -14.43 -2.55 8.08
C GLU A 192 -15.54 -3.43 7.51
N ASP A 193 -15.36 -4.75 7.59
CA ASP A 193 -16.45 -5.69 7.34
C ASP A 193 -17.45 -5.49 8.48
N THR A 194 -18.35 -4.53 8.35
CA THR A 194 -19.60 -4.56 9.10
C THR A 194 -20.24 -5.87 8.69
N SER A 195 -20.19 -6.87 9.57
CA SER A 195 -20.92 -8.11 9.41
C SER A 195 -22.37 -7.72 9.12
N ASP A 196 -22.78 -7.86 7.86
CA ASP A 196 -24.17 -7.89 7.44
C ASP A 196 -24.75 -9.19 8.01
N ASP A 197 -24.97 -9.19 9.33
CA ASP A 197 -25.92 -10.07 9.98
C ASP A 197 -27.30 -9.43 9.78
N ALA A 198 -27.65 -9.21 8.51
CA ALA A 198 -29.01 -8.91 8.12
C ALA A 198 -29.71 -10.25 7.96
N GLU A 199 -30.34 -10.71 9.04
CA GLU A 199 -31.31 -11.80 8.98
C GLU A 199 -32.25 -11.60 7.79
N PRO A 200 -32.55 -12.65 7.00
CA PRO A 200 -33.57 -12.54 5.97
C PRO A 200 -34.93 -12.40 6.65
N ALA A 201 -35.40 -11.17 6.83
CA ALA A 201 -36.76 -10.91 7.27
C ALA A 201 -37.74 -11.40 6.20
N ALA A 202 -38.19 -12.65 6.38
CA ALA A 202 -39.38 -13.18 5.77
C ALA A 202 -40.55 -12.27 6.12
N THR A 203 -41.13 -11.61 5.12
CA THR A 203 -42.50 -11.07 5.24
C THR A 203 -43.34 -11.67 4.12
N LEU A 204 -44.07 -12.72 4.51
CA LEU A 204 -45.24 -13.22 3.80
C LEU A 204 -46.33 -12.15 3.80
N GLY A 205 -46.83 -11.84 2.60
CA GLY A 205 -48.21 -11.49 2.25
C GLY A 205 -48.99 -10.47 3.10
N ASN A 206 -49.42 -9.38 2.45
CA ASN A 206 -50.86 -9.16 2.33
C ASN A 206 -51.20 -8.32 1.09
N SER A 207 -52.05 -8.88 0.25
CA SER A 207 -52.73 -8.21 -0.86
C SER A 207 -53.79 -7.25 -0.34
N THR A 208 -53.92 -6.08 -0.99
CA THR A 208 -55.22 -5.40 -1.19
C THR A 208 -55.13 -4.46 -2.40
N ASP A 209 -55.43 -5.04 -3.57
CA ASP A 209 -56.40 -4.61 -4.58
C ASP A 209 -56.92 -3.15 -4.59
N ASN A 210 -56.61 -2.40 -5.67
CA ASN A 210 -57.56 -1.86 -6.68
C ASN A 210 -57.09 -0.55 -7.34
N GLY A 211 -57.17 -0.50 -8.68
CA GLY A 211 -57.02 0.72 -9.49
C GLY A 211 -56.80 0.45 -10.99
N ASP A 212 -57.91 0.34 -11.72
CA ASP A 212 -58.11 0.09 -13.16
C ASP A 212 -57.11 0.73 -14.18
N GLY A 213 -56.89 0.02 -15.31
CA GLY A 213 -56.00 0.35 -16.45
C GLY A 213 -56.47 1.51 -17.36
N PRO A 214 -56.13 1.61 -18.67
CA PRO A 214 -55.36 0.73 -19.57
C PRO A 214 -54.10 1.40 -20.19
N GLY A 215 -53.13 0.62 -20.67
CA GLY A 215 -51.90 1.13 -21.29
C GLY A 215 -52.08 1.72 -22.69
N PRO A 216 -51.20 2.65 -23.13
CA PRO A 216 -51.08 3.03 -24.54
C PRO A 216 -49.74 2.63 -25.17
N LYS A 217 -49.87 2.21 -26.44
CA LYS A 217 -48.81 1.82 -27.39
C LYS A 217 -47.88 2.97 -27.78
N ALA A 218 -46.65 2.64 -28.12
CA ALA A 218 -45.66 3.52 -28.74
C ALA A 218 -46.08 3.98 -30.16
N PRO A 219 -45.88 5.26 -30.53
CA PRO A 219 -46.08 5.72 -31.90
C PRO A 219 -44.74 5.99 -32.62
N GLY A 220 -44.60 5.49 -33.85
CA GLY A 220 -43.65 6.07 -34.81
C GLY A 220 -43.10 5.14 -35.88
N MET A 221 -43.90 4.78 -36.90
CA MET A 221 -43.43 4.67 -38.29
C MET A 221 -44.63 4.56 -39.27
N LYS A 222 -44.62 5.43 -40.28
CA LYS A 222 -45.45 5.49 -41.50
C LYS A 222 -44.46 5.65 -42.68
N PRO A 223 -44.89 5.52 -43.95
CA PRO A 223 -46.19 5.10 -44.48
C PRO A 223 -46.21 3.67 -45.05
#